data_AF-A0A081BL83-F1
#
_entry.id   AF-A0A081BL83-F1
#
_cell.length_a   1.000
_cell.length_b   1.000
_cell.length_c   1.000
_cell.angle_alpha   90.00
_cell.angle_beta   90.00
_cell.angle_gamma   90.00
#
_symmetry.space_group_name_H-M   'P 1'
#
loop_
_entity.id
_entity.type
_entity.pdbx_description
1 polymer ?
#
loop_
_entity_poly.entity_id
_entity_poly.type
_entity_poly.pdbx_seq_one_letter_code
_entity_poly.pdbx_strand_id
1 'polypeptide(L)' 'MYRDEYHPQVKHDVKKLPAQLRELIQTQHIPTLLAHPEEGEGLVGDLKGIWSYHFSFTSQ' A
#
# COMPACT_ATOMS: atom_id res chain seq x y z
N MET A 1 -11.25 -0.16 -13.62
CA MET A 1 -10.31 -0.92 -12.79
C MET A 1 -9.04 -0.10 -12.67
N TYR A 2 -8.57 0.15 -11.46
CA TYR A 2 -7.36 0.96 -11.24
C TYR A 2 -6.11 0.15 -11.62
N ARG A 3 -5.01 0.86 -11.85
CA ARG A 3 -3.70 0.29 -12.09
C ARG A 3 -2.71 0.86 -11.07
N ASP A 4 -1.83 0.01 -10.58
CA ASP A 4 -0.75 0.38 -9.68
C ASP A 4 0.45 0.97 -10.44
N GLU A 5 0.95 2.10 -9.94
CA GLU A 5 2.18 2.73 -10.39
C GLU A 5 3.02 3.10 -9.16
N TYR A 6 4.34 2.92 -9.27
CA TYR A 6 5.23 3.07 -8.11
C TYR A 6 6.36 4.05 -8.40
N HIS A 7 6.50 5.03 -7.51
CA HIS A 7 7.71 5.82 -7.42
C HIS A 7 8.92 4.90 -7.12
N PRO A 8 10.12 5.14 -7.71
CA PRO A 8 11.30 4.30 -7.48
C PRO A 8 11.64 4.10 -6.00
N GLN A 9 11.43 5.13 -5.18
CA GLN A 9 11.64 5.07 -3.74
C GLN A 9 10.71 4.05 -3.05
N VAL A 10 9.43 4.00 -3.43
CA VAL A 10 8.48 3.01 -2.91
C VAL A 10 8.94 1.60 -3.25
N LYS A 11 9.41 1.35 -4.47
CA LYS A 11 9.96 0.03 -4.84
C LYS A 11 11.16 -0.35 -3.98
N HIS A 12 12.02 0.61 -3.65
CA HIS A 12 13.18 0.38 -2.80
C HIS A 12 12.78 0.11 -1.34
N ASP A 13 11.79 0.83 -0.83
CA ASP A 13 11.31 0.65 0.55
C ASP A 13 10.56 -0.68 0.72
N VAL A 14 9.71 -1.07 -0.23
CA VAL A 14 9.06 -2.39 -0.23
C VAL A 14 10.09 -3.52 -0.22
N LYS A 15 11.22 -3.38 -0.93
CA LYS A 15 12.28 -4.40 -0.95
C LYS A 15 12.92 -4.65 0.41
N LYS A 16 12.92 -3.66 1.32
CA LYS A 16 13.50 -3.78 2.67
C LYS A 16 12.59 -4.54 3.65
N LEU A 17 11.33 -4.75 3.30
CA LEU A 17 10.37 -5.47 4.15
C LEU A 17 10.67 -6.98 4.17
N PRO A 18 10.29 -7.70 5.25
CA PRO A 18 10.36 -9.16 5.31
C PRO A 18 9.64 -9.82 4.12
N ALA A 19 10.14 -10.97 3.68
CA ALA A 19 9.60 -11.66 2.50
C ALA A 19 8.09 -11.94 2.61
N GLN A 20 7.64 -12.44 3.76
CA GLN A 20 6.22 -12.70 4.03
C GLN A 20 5.36 -11.44 3.95
N LEU A 21 5.87 -10.30 4.46
CA LEU A 21 5.15 -9.03 4.38
C LEU A 21 5.07 -8.51 2.94
N ARG A 22 6.12 -8.68 2.13
CA ARG A 22 6.10 -8.31 0.70
C ARG A 22 5.06 -9.13 -0.07
N GLU A 23 5.00 -10.42 0.20
CA GLU A 23 4.03 -11.33 -0.42
C GLU A 23 2.59 -10.95 -0.04
N LEU A 24 2.35 -10.67 1.24
CA LEU A 24 1.04 -10.20 1.74
C LEU A 24 0.60 -8.90 1.05
N ILE A 25 1.51 -7.93 0.92
CA ILE A 25 1.23 -6.66 0.23
C ILE A 25 0.83 -6.91 -1.23
N GLN A 26 1.56 -7.78 -1.94
CA GLN A 26 1.34 -8.03 -3.37
C GLN A 26 0.10 -8.87 -3.67
N THR A 27 -0.19 -9.87 -2.84
CA THR A 27 -1.26 -10.84 -3.11
C THR A 27 -2.60 -10.46 -2.50
N GLN A 28 -2.59 -9.63 -1.45
CA GLN A 28 -3.81 -9.24 -0.74
C GLN A 28 -4.06 -7.73 -0.83
N HIS A 29 -3.17 -6.90 -0.28
CA HIS A 29 -3.48 -5.49 -0.07
C HIS A 29 -3.50 -4.65 -1.36
N ILE A 30 -2.56 -4.86 -2.29
CA ILE A 30 -2.58 -4.15 -3.58
C ILE A 30 -3.85 -4.50 -4.38
N PRO A 31 -4.22 -5.78 -4.59
CA PRO A 31 -5.49 -6.12 -5.24
C PRO A 31 -6.72 -5.50 -4.58
N THR A 32 -6.79 -5.49 -3.25
CA THR A 32 -7.87 -4.84 -2.51
C THR A 32 -7.94 -3.34 -2.82
N LEU A 33 -6.82 -2.62 -2.76
CA LEU A 33 -6.78 -1.19 -3.06
C LEU A 33 -7.13 -0.86 -4.53
N LEU A 34 -6.80 -1.75 -5.47
CA LEU A 34 -7.15 -1.56 -6.88
C LEU A 34 -8.65 -1.81 -7.15
N ALA A 35 -9.30 -2.63 -6.32
CA ALA A 35 -10.74 -2.88 -6.37
C ALA A 35 -11.55 -1.83 -5.57
N HIS A 36 -11.03 -1.41 -4.42
CA HIS A 36 -11.68 -0.55 -3.43
C HIS A 36 -10.73 0.56 -2.95
N PRO A 37 -10.39 1.55 -3.81
CA PRO A 37 -9.49 2.64 -3.44
C PRO A 37 -10.03 3.51 -2.28
N GLU A 38 -11.33 3.45 -2.01
CA GLU A 38 -12.00 4.14 -0.91
C GLU A 38 -11.69 3.58 0.48
N GLU A 39 -11.05 2.41 0.59
CA GLU A 39 -10.65 1.83 1.88
C GLU A 39 -9.55 2.63 2.60
N GLY A 40 -8.87 3.53 1.88
CA GLY A 40 -7.91 4.45 2.48
C GLY A 40 -8.59 5.61 3.21
N GLU A 41 -7.84 6.25 4.11
CA GLU A 41 -8.22 7.52 4.73
C GLU A 41 -7.55 8.69 4.01
N GLY A 42 -8.33 9.70 3.62
CA GLY A 42 -7.80 10.90 2.98
C GLY A 42 -6.95 11.72 3.94
N LEU A 43 -5.71 12.03 3.54
CA LEU A 43 -4.81 12.87 4.32
C LEU A 43 -5.16 14.36 4.21
N VAL A 44 -4.75 15.14 5.21
CA VAL A 44 -5.05 16.57 5.34
C VAL A 44 -3.78 17.43 5.25
N GLY A 45 -3.95 18.75 5.16
CA GLY A 45 -2.83 19.70 5.07
C GLY A 45 -2.06 19.55 3.75
N ASP A 46 -0.73 19.53 3.83
CA ASP A 46 0.16 19.42 2.67
C ASP A 46 0.03 18.11 1.91
N LEU A 47 -0.57 17.08 2.53
CA LEU A 47 -0.82 15.77 1.92
C LEU A 47 -2.24 15.64 1.36
N LYS A 48 -2.99 16.75 1.27
CA LYS A 48 -4.34 16.76 0.70
C LYS A 48 -4.34 16.19 -0.72
N GLY A 49 -5.23 15.22 -0.96
CA GLY A 49 -5.33 14.49 -2.23
C GLY A 49 -4.58 13.15 -2.24
N ILE A 50 -3.86 12.83 -1.16
CA ILE A 50 -3.24 11.53 -0.92
C ILE A 50 -4.11 10.73 0.05
N TRP A 51 -4.15 9.41 -0.15
CA TRP A 51 -4.90 8.47 0.68
C TRP A 51 -3.91 7.54 1.39
N SER A 52 -4.18 7.24 2.66
CA SER A 52 -3.37 6.33 3.48
C SER A 52 -4.15 5.07 3.83
N TYR A 53 -3.54 3.91 3.61
CA TYR A 53 -4.12 2.60 3.92
C TYR A 53 -3.30 1.90 5.00
N HIS A 54 -3.95 1.51 6.09
CA HIS A 54 -3.30 0.86 7.22
C HIS A 54 -3.74 -0.60 7.34
N PHE A 55 -2.78 -1.48 7.57
CA PHE A 55 -3.02 -2.88 7.89
C PHE A 55 -2.01 -3.33 8.94
N SER A 56 -2.37 -4.34 9.72
CA SER A 56 -1.49 -4.93 10.72
C SER A 56 -0.80 -6.17 10.16
N PHE A 57 0.47 -6.34 10.49
CA PHE A 57 1.25 -7.53 10.19
C PHE A 57 1.93 -8.03 11.46
N THR A 58 1.67 -9.28 11.82
CA THR A 58 2.38 -9.95 12.91
C THR A 58 3.26 -11.02 12.29
N SER A 59 4.57 -10.85 12.38
CA SER A 59 5.50 -11.94 12.08
C SER A 59 5.29 -13.02 13.12
N GLN A 60 4.94 -14.22 12.68
CA GLN A 60 5.08 -15.41 13.53
C GLN A 60 6.55 -15.76 13.71
#